data_AF-A0A6C0U5M8-F1
#
_entry.id   AF-A0A6C0U5M8-F1
#
_cell.length_a   1.000
_cell.length_b   1.000
_cell.length_c   1.000
_cell.angle_alpha   90.00
_cell.angle_beta   90.00
_cell.angle_gamma   90.00
#
_symmetry.space_group_name_H-M   'P 1'
#
loop_
_entity.id
_entity.type
_entity.pdbx_description
1 polymer ?
#
loop_
_entity_poly.entity_id
_entity_poly.type
_entity_poly.pdbx_seq_one_letter_code
_entity_poly.pdbx_strand_id
1 'polypeptide(L)' 'MISIKVVVVPGTVKEVALNDGATVRDALDAASQSSEGYAIQVDGVSNATLDTPLRDGQRVALSVGAKGNS' A
#
# COMPACT_ATOMS: atom_id res chain seq x y z
N MET A 1 -10.85 -9.97 9.87
CA MET A 1 -9.91 -8.85 10.15
C MET A 1 -8.58 -9.27 9.56
N ILE A 2 -7.95 -8.39 8.78
CA ILE A 2 -6.67 -8.65 8.13
C ILE A 2 -5.58 -7.73 8.70
N SER A 3 -4.37 -8.23 8.80
CA SER A 3 -3.17 -7.48 9.16
C SER A 3 -2.41 -7.12 7.89
N ILE A 4 -2.16 -5.82 7.68
CA ILE A 4 -1.47 -5.31 6.50
C ILE A 4 -0.23 -4.54 6.92
N LYS A 5 0.87 -4.79 6.22
CA LYS A 5 2.11 -4.04 6.40
C LYS A 5 2.22 -2.96 5.34
N VAL A 6 2.15 -1.70 5.75
CA VAL A 6 2.36 -0.52 4.88
C VAL A 6 3.82 -0.09 4.98
N VAL A 7 4.51 -0.01 3.86
CA VAL A 7 5.92 0.37 3.76
C VAL A 7 6.05 1.57 2.83
N VAL A 8 6.69 2.64 3.29
CA VAL A 8 7.05 3.80 2.47
C VAL A 8 8.57 3.83 2.34
N VAL A 9 9.06 3.78 1.11
CA VAL A 9 10.49 3.73 0.81
C VAL A 9 10.97 5.08 0.29
N PRO A 10 12.02 5.67 0.90
CA PRO A 10 12.63 5.28 2.18
C PRO A 10 11.77 5.70 3.38
N GLY A 11 11.87 4.97 4.50
CA GLY A 11 11.65 5.58 5.81
C GLY A 11 10.63 4.92 6.74
N THR A 12 9.43 4.56 6.29
CA THR A 12 8.33 4.23 7.24
C THR A 12 7.78 2.82 7.03
N VAL A 13 7.63 2.08 8.12
CA VAL A 13 6.89 0.82 8.16
C VAL A 13 5.82 0.95 9.23
N LYS A 14 4.56 0.69 8.85
CA LYS A 14 3.43 0.64 9.77
C LYS A 14 2.66 -0.66 9.54
N GLU A 15 2.17 -1.26 10.62
CA GLU A 15 1.24 -2.37 10.55
C GLU A 15 -0.14 -1.85 10.95
N VAL A 16 -1.14 -2.20 10.15
CA VAL A 16 -2.53 -1.77 10.34
C VAL A 16 -3.45 -2.98 10.32
N ALA A 17 -4.44 -2.96 11.21
CA ALA A 17 -5.52 -3.94 11.24
C ALA A 17 -6.74 -3.38 10.50
N LEU A 18 -7.24 -4.11 9.51
CA LEU A 18 -8.36 -3.71 8.66
C LEU A 18 -9.45 -4.79 8.63
N ASN A 19 -10.63 -4.42 8.14
CA ASN A 19 -11.71 -5.38 7.89
C ASN A 19 -11.40 -6.27 6.68
N ASP A 20 -12.04 -7.43 6.63
CA ASP A 20 -11.92 -8.32 5.46
C ASP A 20 -12.52 -7.63 4.22
N GLY A 21 -11.85 -7.77 3.08
CA GLY A 21 -12.23 -7.09 1.84
C GLY A 21 -11.77 -5.63 1.75
N ALA A 22 -10.99 -5.14 2.72
CA ALA A 22 -10.36 -3.82 2.64
C ALA A 22 -9.42 -3.71 1.44
N THR A 23 -9.21 -2.47 1.00
CA THR A 23 -8.42 -2.11 -0.18
C THR A 23 -7.11 -1.45 0.20
N VAL A 24 -6.24 -1.20 -0.79
CA VAL A 24 -5.04 -0.38 -0.62
C VAL A 24 -5.39 0.99 -0.03
N ARG A 25 -6.47 1.63 -0.49
CA ARG A 25 -6.92 2.94 0.04
C ARG A 25 -7.12 2.87 1.55
N ASP A 26 -7.87 1.87 2.03
CA ASP A 26 -8.15 1.70 3.46
C ASP A 26 -6.87 1.50 4.28
N ALA A 27 -5.89 0.76 3.73
CA ALA A 27 -4.60 0.56 4.38
C ALA A 27 -3.78 1.86 4.48
N LEU A 28 -3.78 2.67 3.41
CA LEU A 28 -3.08 3.96 3.39
C LEU A 28 -3.74 4.96 4.35
N ASP A 29 -5.07 5.02 4.37
CA ASP A 29 -5.83 5.88 5.28
C ASP A 29 -5.56 5.51 6.74
N ALA A 30 -5.60 4.22 7.08
CA ALA A 30 -5.28 3.72 8.42
C ALA A 30 -3.81 3.99 8.83
N ALA A 31 -2.89 3.98 7.87
CA ALA A 31 -1.49 4.32 8.09
C ALA A 31 -1.22 5.84 8.06
N SER A 32 -2.22 6.66 7.74
CA SER A 32 -2.10 8.09 7.46
C SER A 32 -1.00 8.38 6.43
N GLN A 33 -1.04 7.68 5.29
CA GLN A 33 -0.11 7.82 4.17
C GLN A 33 -0.87 8.19 2.88
N SER A 34 -0.19 8.81 1.92
CA SER A 34 -0.73 9.12 0.59
C SER A 34 0.10 8.43 -0.47
N SER A 35 -0.54 7.93 -1.53
CA SER A 35 0.14 7.37 -2.71
C SER A 35 0.61 8.44 -3.71
N GLU A 36 0.37 9.73 -3.44
CA GLU A 36 0.70 10.81 -4.35
C GLU A 36 2.22 10.89 -4.61
N GLY A 37 2.63 10.80 -5.88
CA GLY A 37 4.05 10.80 -6.26
C GLY A 37 4.77 9.45 -6.05
N TYR A 38 4.06 8.42 -5.59
CA TYR A 38 4.60 7.08 -5.35
C TYR A 38 3.95 6.04 -6.27
N ALA A 39 4.72 5.01 -6.63
CA ALA A 39 4.17 3.78 -7.19
C ALA A 39 3.64 2.89 -6.07
N ILE A 40 2.45 2.34 -6.26
CA ILE A 40 1.83 1.38 -5.33
C ILE A 40 2.28 -0.03 -5.73
N GLN A 41 2.75 -0.80 -4.75
CA GLN A 41 3.03 -2.22 -4.92
C GLN A 41 2.33 -3.04 -3.85
N VAL A 42 1.74 -4.17 -4.22
CA VAL A 42 1.23 -5.16 -3.26
C VAL A 42 2.04 -6.42 -3.43
N ASP A 43 2.73 -6.85 -2.36
CA ASP A 43 3.67 -8.00 -2.35
C ASP A 43 4.73 -7.94 -3.47
N GLY A 44 5.12 -6.72 -3.87
CA GLY A 44 6.10 -6.48 -4.94
C GLY A 44 5.52 -6.40 -6.35
N VAL A 45 4.20 -6.53 -6.52
CA VAL A 45 3.53 -6.35 -7.81
C VAL A 45 3.16 -4.88 -8.02
N SER A 46 3.72 -4.26 -9.06
CA SER A 46 3.61 -2.81 -9.32
C SER A 46 2.36 -2.34 -10.09
N ASN A 47 1.40 -3.22 -10.38
CA ASN A 47 0.16 -2.86 -11.05
C ASN A 47 -1.02 -2.63 -10.08
N ALA A 48 -0.73 -2.55 -8.79
CA ALA A 48 -1.74 -2.31 -7.77
C ALA A 48 -2.26 -0.87 -7.87
N THR A 49 -3.54 -0.71 -7.55
CA THR A 49 -4.24 0.57 -7.51
C THR A 49 -4.83 0.76 -6.11
N LEU A 50 -5.39 1.95 -5.85
CA LEU A 50 -6.08 2.22 -4.59
C LEU A 50 -7.25 1.27 -4.32
N ASP A 51 -7.90 0.76 -5.36
CA ASP A 51 -9.05 -0.14 -5.26
C ASP A 51 -8.66 -1.62 -5.25
N THR A 52 -7.36 -1.94 -5.27
CA THR A 52 -6.88 -3.32 -5.20
C THR A 52 -7.25 -3.92 -3.84
N PRO A 53 -7.99 -5.05 -3.80
CA PRO A 53 -8.35 -5.70 -2.55
C PRO A 53 -7.13 -6.34 -1.91
N LEU A 54 -7.08 -6.29 -0.57
CA LEU A 54 -6.02 -6.86 0.24
C LEU A 54 -6.46 -8.14 0.94
N ARG A 55 -5.48 -8.97 1.25
CA ARG A 55 -5.60 -10.21 2.02
C ARG A 55 -4.71 -10.15 3.25
N ASP A 56 -5.04 -10.99 4.23
CA ASP A 56 -4.28 -11.06 5.47
C ASP A 56 -2.79 -11.37 5.22
N GLY A 57 -1.93 -10.62 5.90
CA GLY A 57 -0.48 -10.74 5.83
C GLY A 57 0.17 -10.04 4.62
N GLN A 58 -0.59 -9.41 3.73
CA GLN A 58 -0.03 -8.73 2.57
C GLN A 58 0.71 -7.44 2.93
N ARG A 59 1.67 -7.08 2.06
CA ARG A 59 2.46 -5.85 2.18
C ARG A 59 2.09 -4.86 1.08
N VAL A 60 1.66 -3.67 1.48
CA VAL A 60 1.54 -2.51 0.60
C VAL A 60 2.83 -1.70 0.68
N ALA A 61 3.47 -1.45 -0.45
CA ALA A 61 4.66 -0.61 -0.53
C ALA A 61 4.40 0.62 -1.41
N LEU A 62 4.81 1.79 -0.93
CA LEU A 62 4.91 3.03 -1.67
C LEU A 62 6.39 3.30 -1.93
N SER A 63 6.78 3.29 -3.20
CA SER A 63 8.14 3.61 -3.63
C SER A 63 8.12 4.83 -4.53
N VAL A 64 9.12 5.70 -4.43
CA VAL A 64 9.21 6.88 -5.32
C VAL A 64 9.14 6.35 -6.75
N GLY A 65 8.07 6.72 -7.46
CA GLY A 65 7.91 6.28 -8.83
C GLY A 65 9.14 6.73 -9.62
N ALA A 66 9.75 5.85 -10.40
CA ALA A 66 10.66 6.31 -11.43
C ALA A 66 9.85 7.31 -12.27
N LYS A 67 10.21 8.59 -12.21
CA LYS A 67 9.67 9.62 -13.11
C LYS A 67 10.07 9.18 -14.52
N GLY A 68 9.23 8.39 -15.19
CA GLY A 68 9.63 7.69 -16.40
C GLY A 68 8.59 6.70 -16.91
N ASN A 69 7.42 7.20 -17.29
CA ASN A 69 6.90 7.13 -18.66
C ASN A 69 5.37 7.33 -18.67
N SER A 70 4.96 8.41 -19.29
CA SER A 70 3.74 8.50 -20.10
C SER A 70 4.14 9.21 -21.38
#